data_AF-A0A2J4PT19-F1
#
_entry.id   AF-A0A2J4PT19-F1
#
_cell.length_a   1.000
_cell.length_b   1.000
_cell.length_c   1.000
_cell.angle_alpha   90.00
_cell.angle_beta   90.00
_cell.angle_gamma   90.00
#
_symmetry.space_group_name_H-M   'P 1'
#
loop_
_entity.id
_entity.type
_entity.pdbx_description
1 polymer ?
#
loop_
_entity_poly.entity_id
_entity_poly.type
_entity_poly.pdbx_seq_one_letter_code
_entity_poly.pdbx_strand_id
1 'polypeptide(L)' 'MTSIRGMIEAQVLGLTGMALKEIDFEHPKGEPGLFGPQSAIWQVHGDFTSMLCGGVSALLLQ' A
#
# COMPACT_ATOMS: atom_id res chain seq x y z
N MET A 1 -20.78 -2.98 6.31
CA MET A 1 -20.67 -3.71 5.02
C MET A 1 -19.31 -3.37 4.43
N THR A 2 -18.50 -4.35 4.05
CA THR A 2 -17.20 -4.12 3.41
C THR A 2 -17.43 -3.56 2.01
N SER A 3 -16.72 -2.49 1.66
CA SER A 3 -16.77 -1.94 0.30
C SER A 3 -16.09 -2.89 -0.69
N ILE A 4 -16.41 -2.76 -1.99
CA ILE A 4 -15.71 -3.49 -3.07
C ILE A 4 -14.19 -3.27 -2.99
N ARG A 5 -13.77 -2.03 -2.67
CA ARG A 5 -12.36 -1.70 -2.42
C ARG A 5 -11.74 -2.58 -1.34
N GLY A 6 -12.40 -2.70 -0.18
CA GLY A 6 -11.87 -3.51 0.93
C GLY A 6 -11.80 -5.01 0.60
N MET A 7 -12.67 -5.52 -0.28
CA MET A 7 -12.58 -6.91 -0.75
C MET A 7 -11.38 -7.13 -1.68
N ILE A 8 -11.12 -6.19 -2.60
CA ILE A 8 -9.96 -6.26 -3.51
C ILE A 8 -8.66 -6.19 -2.70
N GLU A 9 -8.57 -5.25 -1.76
CA GLU A 9 -7.39 -5.08 -0.90
C GLU A 9 -7.06 -6.35 -0.12
N ALA A 10 -8.08 -6.99 0.47
CA ALA A 10 -7.92 -8.25 1.20
C ALA A 10 -7.41 -9.39 0.31
N GLN A 11 -7.91 -9.50 -0.93
CA GLN A 11 -7.42 -10.48 -1.89
C GLN A 11 -5.96 -10.23 -2.29
N VAL A 12 -5.62 -8.97 -2.59
CA VAL A 12 -4.25 -8.60 -2.98
C VAL A 12 -3.26 -8.89 -1.85
N LEU A 13 -3.59 -8.53 -0.60
CA LEU A 13 -2.80 -8.90 0.59
C LEU A 13 -2.65 -10.42 0.76
N GLY A 14 -3.72 -11.18 0.46
CA GLY A 14 -3.70 -12.64 0.49
C GLY A 14 -2.70 -13.26 -0.51
N LEU A 15 -2.65 -12.72 -1.73
CA LEU A 15 -1.77 -13.21 -2.80
C LEU A 15 -0.29 -12.95 -2.54
N THR A 16 0.04 -11.90 -1.80
CA THR A 16 1.43 -11.47 -1.55
C THR A 16 2.04 -12.09 -0.30
N GLY A 17 1.29 -12.91 0.43
CA GLY A 17 1.72 -13.46 1.73
C GLY A 17 1.78 -12.44 2.86
N MET A 18 1.39 -11.17 2.61
CA MET A 18 1.31 -10.09 3.61
C MET A 18 -0.10 -10.00 4.25
N ALA A 19 -0.86 -11.08 4.20
CA ALA A 19 -2.26 -11.18 4.64
C ALA A 19 -2.50 -10.77 6.09
N LEU A 20 -1.45 -10.68 6.92
CA LEU A 20 -1.57 -10.44 8.35
C LEU A 20 -1.86 -8.99 8.75
N LYS A 21 -1.86 -8.02 7.82
CA LYS A 21 -2.11 -6.59 8.13
C LYS A 21 -1.27 -6.09 9.34
N GLU A 22 -0.09 -6.69 9.55
CA GLU A 22 0.78 -6.38 10.69
C GLU A 22 1.50 -5.04 10.51
N ILE A 23 1.52 -4.53 9.28
CA ILE A 23 2.20 -3.29 8.91
C ILE A 23 1.16 -2.23 8.60
N ASP A 24 1.15 -1.16 9.40
CA ASP A 24 0.42 0.07 9.11
C ASP A 24 1.26 0.93 8.17
N PHE A 25 0.90 0.92 6.88
CA PHE A 25 1.55 1.73 5.84
C PHE A 25 1.04 3.16 5.80
N GLU A 26 -0.15 3.42 6.35
CA GLU A 26 -0.76 4.75 6.36
C GLU A 26 -0.12 5.63 7.44
N HIS A 27 0.19 5.03 8.60
CA HIS A 27 0.77 5.68 9.77
C HIS A 27 1.95 4.88 10.34
N PRO A 28 3.06 4.74 9.58
CA PRO A 28 4.23 4.02 10.05
C PRO A 28 4.79 4.68 11.33
N LYS A 29 5.32 3.85 12.24
CA LYS A 29 5.91 4.33 13.49
C LYS A 29 7.20 5.11 13.21
N GLY A 30 7.36 6.25 13.87
CA GLY A 30 8.58 7.07 13.81
C GLY A 30 8.44 8.31 12.93
N GLU A 31 9.57 8.83 12.44
CA GLU A 31 9.59 10.03 11.61
C GLU A 31 9.01 9.76 10.20
N PRO A 32 8.28 10.71 9.59
CA PRO A 32 7.59 10.51 8.29
C PRO A 32 8.49 10.36 7.05
N GLY A 33 9.79 10.11 7.23
CA GLY A 33 10.75 10.00 6.13
C GLY A 33 10.89 11.29 5.30
N LEU A 34 11.44 11.16 4.10
CA LEU A 34 11.78 12.29 3.22
C LEU A 34 10.53 13.03 2.67
N PHE A 35 9.44 12.29 2.46
CA PHE A 35 8.20 12.81 1.88
C PHE A 35 7.06 12.61 2.88
N GLY A 36 6.76 13.65 3.67
CA GLY A 36 5.77 13.58 4.73
C GLY A 36 4.32 13.37 4.27
N PRO A 37 3.37 13.31 5.21
CA PRO A 37 1.98 12.88 4.97
C PRO A 37 1.19 13.72 3.96
N GLN A 38 1.60 14.98 3.76
CA GLN A 38 0.98 15.90 2.80
C GLN A 38 1.44 15.66 1.35
N SER A 39 2.46 14.83 1.14
CA SER A 39 2.97 14.53 -0.20
C SER A 39 2.09 13.50 -0.92
N ALA A 40 1.98 13.64 -2.24
CA ALA A 40 1.30 12.62 -3.05
C ALA A 40 1.99 11.25 -2.94
N ILE A 41 3.31 11.24 -2.79
CA ILE A 41 4.12 10.02 -2.63
C ILE A 41 3.63 9.25 -1.40
N TRP A 42 3.44 9.92 -0.27
CA TRP A 42 2.92 9.30 0.95
C TRP A 42 1.52 8.74 0.75
N GLN A 43 0.59 9.53 0.20
CA GLN A 43 -0.79 9.10 0.00
C GLN A 43 -0.91 7.87 -0.91
N VAL A 44 -0.09 7.78 -1.96
CA VAL A 44 -0.08 6.63 -2.88
C VAL A 44 0.59 5.40 -2.26
N HIS A 45 1.67 5.57 -1.51
CA HIS A 45 2.38 4.43 -0.89
C HIS A 45 1.70 3.92 0.39
N GLY A 46 0.91 4.77 1.08
CA GLY A 46 0.09 4.36 2.22
C GLY A 46 -1.06 3.43 1.81
N ASP A 47 -1.58 3.57 0.59
CA ASP A 47 -2.53 2.61 0.00
C ASP A 47 -1.78 1.40 -0.58
N PHE A 48 -1.81 0.28 0.15
CA PHE A 48 -1.05 -0.91 -0.20
C PHE A 48 -1.33 -1.43 -1.62
N THR A 49 -2.60 -1.41 -2.04
CA THR A 49 -2.99 -1.90 -3.38
C THR A 49 -2.37 -1.05 -4.48
N SER A 50 -2.42 0.27 -4.35
CA SER A 50 -1.86 1.22 -5.31
C SER A 50 -0.33 1.14 -5.35
N MET A 51 0.31 1.05 -4.17
CA MET A 51 1.76 0.85 -4.05
C MET A 51 2.21 -0.41 -4.81
N LEU A 52 1.51 -1.52 -4.60
CA LEU A 52 1.86 -2.80 -5.23
C LEU A 52 1.68 -2.77 -6.75
N CYS A 53 0.58 -2.20 -7.25
CA CYS A 53 0.37 -2.00 -8.68
C CYS A 53 1.54 -1.23 -9.31
N GLY A 54 1.95 -0.11 -8.69
CA GLY A 54 3.08 0.69 -9.16
C GLY A 54 4.39 -0.10 -9.17
N GLY A 55 4.68 -0.84 -8.10
CA GLY A 55 5.88 -1.67 -7.99
C GLY A 55 5.96 -2.75 -9.08
N VAL A 56 4.87 -3.48 -9.33
CA VAL A 56 4.81 -4.51 -10.38
C VAL A 56 4.96 -3.87 -11.77
N SER A 57 4.29 -2.74 -12.04
CA SER A 57 4.45 -2.03 -13.32
C SER A 57 5.89 -1.59 -13.56
N ALA A 58 6.57 -1.08 -12.53
CA ALA A 58 7.97 -0.69 -12.63
C ALA A 58 8.87 -1.89 -12.97
N LEU A 59 8.62 -3.06 -12.38
CA LEU A 59 9.37 -4.27 -12.67
C LEU A 59 9.18 -4.75 -14.13
N LEU A 60 7.98 -4.58 -14.69
CA LEU A 60 7.65 -4.94 -16.07
C LEU A 60 8.21 -3.96 -17.11
N LEU A 61 8.55 -2.74 -16.71
CA LEU A 61 9.11 -1.69 -17.57
C LEU A 61 10.65 -1.76 -17.70
N GLN A 62 11.30 -2.64 -16.94
CA GLN A 62 12.74 -2.92 -17.05
C GLN A 62 13.06 -3.63 -18.36
#